data_AF-A0A2N7XBA5-F1
#
_entry.id   AF-A0A2N7XBA5-F1
#
_cell.length_a   1.000
_cell.length_b   1.000
_cell.length_c   1.000
_cell.angle_alpha   90.00
_cell.angle_beta   90.00
_cell.angle_gamma   90.00
#
_symmetry.space_group_name_H-M   'P 1'
#
loop_
_entity.id
_entity.type
_entity.pdbx_description
1 polymer ?
#
loop_
_entity_poly.entity_id
_entity_poly.type
_entity_poly.pdbx_seq_one_letter_code
_entity_poly.pdbx_strand_id
1 'polypeptide(L)'
;EYNRALQGERQPGSSFKPFLYASAIDKGFTPSSIIVDSPLVFENQGGNNLKWIPENNSEKFYGDTPLRTALINSRNVPAVKLLQEVQVSYFV
;
A
#
# COMPACT_ATOMS: atom_id res chain seq x y z
N GLU A 1 -14.07 25.18 -22.24
CA GLU A 1 -13.72 25.17 -20.80
C GLU A 1 -13.18 23.81 -20.41
N TYR A 2 -12.40 23.70 -19.34
CA TYR A 2 -11.80 22.44 -18.87
C TYR A 2 -12.57 21.89 -17.66
N ASN A 3 -13.10 20.67 -17.78
CA ASN A 3 -13.85 20.00 -16.71
C ASN A 3 -12.93 19.06 -15.92
N ARG A 4 -12.53 19.47 -14.72
CA ARG A 4 -11.64 18.71 -13.83
C ARG A 4 -12.21 17.35 -13.41
N ALA A 5 -13.52 17.17 -13.37
CA ALA A 5 -14.13 15.90 -12.99
C ALA A 5 -13.99 14.83 -14.09
N LEU A 6 -13.94 15.25 -15.36
CA LEU A 6 -13.84 14.33 -16.51
C LEU A 6 -12.44 14.28 -17.12
N GLN A 7 -11.67 15.36 -17.00
CA GLN A 7 -10.40 15.56 -17.73
C GLN A 7 -9.20 15.75 -16.79
N GLY A 8 -9.43 15.78 -15.47
CA GLY A 8 -8.43 16.06 -14.43
C GLY A 8 -7.68 14.83 -13.94
N GLU A 9 -6.88 14.19 -14.80
CA GLU A 9 -6.03 13.07 -14.38
C GLU A 9 -5.07 13.48 -13.26
N ARG A 10 -5.12 12.74 -12.15
CA ARG A 10 -4.31 12.96 -10.95
C ARG A 10 -4.01 11.64 -10.29
N GLN A 11 -2.94 11.61 -9.50
CA GLN A 11 -2.66 10.47 -8.63
C GLN A 11 -3.70 10.42 -7.50
N PRO A 12 -4.37 9.28 -7.28
CA PRO A 12 -5.38 9.13 -6.22
C PRO A 12 -4.75 9.10 -4.82
N GLY A 13 -3.47 8.76 -4.71
CA GLY A 13 -2.80 8.59 -3.43
C GLY A 13 -3.44 7.48 -2.59
N SER A 14 -3.56 7.71 -1.27
CA SER A 14 -4.09 6.71 -0.33
C SER A 14 -5.54 6.30 -0.60
N SER A 15 -6.31 7.09 -1.34
CA SER A 15 -7.68 6.70 -1.75
C SER A 15 -7.72 5.45 -2.63
N PHE A 16 -6.58 5.02 -3.18
CA PHE A 16 -6.47 3.79 -3.97
C PHE A 16 -6.31 2.52 -3.13
N LYS A 17 -5.92 2.64 -1.84
CA LYS A 17 -5.67 1.48 -0.97
C LYS A 17 -6.85 0.50 -0.86
N PRO A 18 -8.13 0.93 -0.78
CA PRO A 18 -9.25 0.00 -0.70
C PRO A 18 -9.26 -1.06 -1.81
N PHE A 19 -8.84 -0.73 -3.04
CA PHE A 19 -8.77 -1.69 -4.14
C PHE A 19 -7.71 -2.78 -3.91
N LEU A 20 -6.55 -2.42 -3.34
CA LEU A 20 -5.53 -3.39 -2.96
C LEU A 20 -6.00 -4.30 -1.81
N TYR A 21 -6.73 -3.76 -0.85
CA TYR A 21 -7.25 -4.56 0.25
C TYR A 21 -8.40 -5.48 -0.22
N ALA A 22 -9.20 -5.04 -1.18
CA ALA A 22 -10.20 -5.89 -1.83
C ALA A 22 -9.54 -7.07 -2.58
N SER A 23 -8.49 -6.81 -3.38
CA SER A 23 -7.77 -7.89 -4.07
C SER A 23 -7.08 -8.86 -3.11
N ALA A 24 -6.62 -8.40 -1.95
CA ALA A 24 -6.14 -9.28 -0.89
C ALA A 24 -7.26 -10.18 -0.33
N ILE A 25 -8.46 -9.63 -0.10
CA ILE A 25 -9.62 -10.41 0.35
C ILE A 25 -10.00 -11.47 -0.68
N ASP A 26 -9.97 -11.13 -1.97
CA ASP A 26 -10.21 -12.09 -3.06
C ASP A 26 -9.19 -13.25 -3.05
N LYS A 27 -7.95 -13.01 -2.59
CA LYS A 27 -6.92 -14.04 -2.38
C LYS A 27 -7.03 -14.80 -1.05
N GLY A 28 -8.11 -14.59 -0.30
CA GLY A 28 -8.37 -15.31 0.96
C GLY A 28 -7.84 -14.62 2.22
N PHE A 29 -7.35 -13.38 2.14
CA PHE A 29 -7.07 -12.59 3.34
C PHE A 29 -8.37 -12.17 4.03
N THR A 30 -8.30 -12.00 5.34
CA THR A 30 -9.43 -11.57 6.16
C THR A 30 -9.12 -10.22 6.81
N PRO A 31 -10.13 -9.48 7.29
CA PRO A 31 -9.90 -8.28 8.10
C PRO A 31 -9.05 -8.51 9.36
N SER A 32 -8.92 -9.77 9.81
CA SER A 32 -8.07 -10.22 10.92
C SER A 32 -6.68 -10.71 10.50
N SER A 33 -6.41 -10.91 9.21
CA SER A 33 -5.08 -11.29 8.74
C SER A 33 -4.05 -10.26 9.21
N ILE A 34 -2.89 -10.75 9.63
CA ILE A 34 -1.81 -9.91 10.16
C ILE A 34 -0.86 -9.55 9.02
N ILE A 35 -0.49 -8.28 8.95
CA ILE A 35 0.60 -7.77 8.12
C ILE A 35 1.57 -7.01 9.03
N VAL A 36 2.87 -7.24 8.86
CA VAL A 36 3.88 -6.69 9.77
C VAL A 36 4.23 -5.27 9.37
N ASP A 37 3.91 -4.31 10.23
CA ASP A 37 4.28 -2.91 10.09
C ASP A 37 5.68 -2.66 10.68
N SER A 38 6.71 -2.92 9.88
CA SER A 38 8.12 -2.80 10.25
C SER A 38 8.95 -2.26 9.08
N PRO A 39 10.13 -1.67 9.33
CA PRO A 39 10.96 -1.08 8.28
C PRO A 39 11.15 -2.01 7.09
N LEU A 40 11.07 -1.43 5.89
CA LEU A 40 11.23 -2.13 4.63
C LEU A 40 12.14 -1.30 3.73
N VAL A 41 13.01 -1.99 3.00
CA VAL A 41 13.99 -1.38 2.12
C VAL A 41 13.93 -2.10 0.78
N PHE A 42 13.80 -1.33 -0.29
CA PHE A 42 13.96 -1.82 -1.65
C PHE A 42 15.23 -1.25 -2.24
N GLU A 43 16.14 -2.13 -2.65
CA GLU A 43 17.37 -1.76 -3.33
C GLU A 43 17.15 -1.72 -4.85
N ASN A 44 17.86 -0.81 -5.53
CA ASN A 44 18.07 -0.83 -6.98
C ASN A 44 16.81 -0.82 -7.88
N GLN A 45 15.77 -0.07 -7.53
CA GLN A 45 14.56 0.02 -8.38
C GLN A 45 14.65 1.05 -9.52
N GLY A 46 15.84 1.56 -9.89
CA GLY A 46 15.94 2.65 -10.87
C GLY A 46 17.32 2.94 -11.48
N GLY A 47 18.19 1.92 -11.64
CA GLY A 47 19.46 2.05 -12.37
C GLY A 47 20.57 2.88 -11.70
N ASN A 48 20.25 3.74 -10.74
CA ASN A 48 21.16 4.71 -10.12
C ASN A 48 21.49 4.42 -8.65
N ASN A 49 21.48 3.14 -8.20
CA ASN A 49 21.64 2.77 -6.79
C ASN A 49 20.64 3.46 -5.83
N LEU A 50 19.48 3.88 -6.32
CA LEU A 50 18.45 4.51 -5.51
C LEU A 50 17.75 3.47 -4.65
N LYS A 51 17.78 3.72 -3.34
CA LYS A 51 17.09 2.94 -2.32
C LYS A 51 15.74 3.57 -2.03
N TRP A 52 14.66 2.80 -2.13
CA TRP A 52 13.33 3.23 -1.72
C TRP A 52 13.00 2.67 -0.34
N ILE A 53 12.65 3.57 0.58
CA ILE A 53 12.33 3.26 1.98
C ILE A 53 10.93 3.80 2.24
N PRO A 54 9.87 2.98 2.14
CA PRO A 54 8.53 3.44 2.48
C PRO A 54 8.40 3.74 3.97
N GLU A 55 7.71 4.82 4.28
CA GLU A 55 7.45 5.28 5.65
C GLU A 55 5.95 5.54 5.85
N ASN A 56 5.48 5.28 7.07
CA ASN A 56 4.15 5.71 7.47
C ASN A 56 4.14 7.23 7.66
N ASN A 57 3.01 7.88 7.42
CA ASN A 57 2.85 9.32 7.68
C ASN A 57 3.18 9.68 9.15
N SER A 58 2.90 8.77 10.08
CA SER A 58 3.23 8.95 11.50
C SER A 58 4.71 8.77 11.86
N GLU A 59 5.57 8.38 10.90
CA GLU A 59 6.99 8.05 11.11
C GLU A 59 7.23 6.95 12.17
N LYS A 60 6.18 6.19 12.50
CA LYS A 60 6.21 5.10 13.49
C LYS A 60 5.87 3.76 12.84
N PHE A 61 6.45 2.71 13.41
CA PHE A 61 6.15 1.32 13.11
C PHE A 61 5.36 0.71 14.27
N TYR A 62 4.40 -0.15 13.95
CA TYR A 62 3.47 -0.71 14.92
C TYR A 62 3.54 -2.24 15.04
N GLY A 63 4.44 -2.89 14.30
CA GLY A 63 4.59 -4.34 14.29
C GLY A 63 3.36 -5.05 13.72
N ASP A 64 3.02 -6.19 14.28
CA ASP A 64 1.92 -7.05 13.84
C ASP A 64 0.59 -6.29 13.85
N THR A 65 0.07 -6.02 12.65
CA THR A 65 -1.10 -5.17 12.45
C THR A 65 -2.19 -5.93 11.69
N PRO A 66 -3.43 -6.01 12.21
CA PRO A 66 -4.54 -6.54 11.43
C PRO A 66 -4.82 -5.71 10.17
N LEU A 67 -5.17 -6.35 9.05
CA LEU A 67 -5.46 -5.65 7.78
C LEU A 67 -6.49 -4.54 7.95
N ARG A 68 -7.56 -4.77 8.72
CA ARG A 68 -8.56 -3.71 9.00
C ARG A 68 -7.93 -2.47 9.65
N THR A 69 -7.01 -2.67 10.60
CA THR A 69 -6.34 -1.58 11.32
C THR A 69 -5.39 -0.83 10.40
N ALA A 70 -4.67 -1.56 9.55
CA ALA A 70 -3.77 -0.97 8.56
C ALA A 70 -4.54 -0.08 7.56
N LEU A 71 -5.71 -0.51 7.09
CA LEU A 71 -6.56 0.28 6.20
C LEU A 71 -7.21 1.48 6.90
N ILE A 72 -7.79 1.29 8.10
CA ILE A 72 -8.40 2.37 8.89
C ILE A 72 -7.42 3.51 9.13
N ASN A 73 -6.18 3.19 9.47
CA ASN A 73 -5.14 4.19 9.73
C ASN A 73 -4.36 4.59 8.47
N SER A 74 -4.77 4.10 7.30
CA SER A 74 -4.11 4.32 6.01
C SER A 74 -2.59 4.18 6.10
N ARG A 75 -2.11 3.09 6.70
CA ARG A 75 -0.65 2.88 6.85
C ARG A 75 -0.02 2.55 5.51
N ASN A 76 1.17 3.08 5.26
CA ASN A 76 1.85 2.93 3.97
C ASN A 76 2.63 1.63 3.93
N VAL A 77 3.41 1.35 4.97
CA VAL A 77 4.31 0.19 5.03
C VAL A 77 3.54 -1.13 4.95
N PRO A 78 2.46 -1.34 5.75
CA PRO A 78 1.53 -2.45 5.55
C PRO A 78 0.95 -2.57 4.16
N ALA A 79 0.58 -1.46 3.50
CA ALA A 79 0.01 -1.51 2.16
C ALA A 79 1.05 -1.96 1.13
N VAL A 80 2.30 -1.51 1.24
CA VAL A 80 3.39 -1.96 0.36
C VAL A 80 3.66 -3.45 0.54
N LYS A 81 3.73 -3.94 1.79
CA LYS A 81 3.92 -5.37 2.05
C LYS A 81 2.74 -6.21 1.60
N LEU A 82 1.51 -5.72 1.80
CA LEU A 82 0.31 -6.39 1.28
C LEU A 82 0.37 -6.51 -0.24
N LEU A 83 0.85 -5.49 -0.96
CA LEU A 83 1.05 -5.58 -2.40
C LEU A 83 2.09 -6.62 -2.80
N GLN A 84 3.13 -6.86 -1.98
CA GLN A 84 4.08 -7.95 -2.23
C GLN A 84 3.42 -9.32 -2.09
N GLU A 85 2.57 -9.52 -1.07
CA GLU A 85 1.81 -10.76 -0.85
C GLU A 85 0.74 -10.99 -1.95
N VAL A 86 0.03 -9.93 -2.33
CA VAL A 86 -0.95 -9.96 -3.41
C VAL A 86 -0.27 -10.15 -4.76
N GLN A 87 0.96 -9.66 -4.92
CA GLN A 87 1.73 -9.55 -6.15
C GLN A 87 1.18 -8.50 -7.10
N VAL A 88 2.09 -7.69 -7.67
CA VAL A 88 1.75 -6.64 -8.62
C VAL A 88 0.97 -7.20 -9.81
N SER A 89 1.41 -8.33 -10.38
CA SER A 89 0.77 -8.97 -11.55
C SER A 89 -0.64 -9.51 -11.31
N TYR A 90 -1.06 -9.67 -10.06
CA TYR A 90 -2.45 -10.01 -9.75
C TYR A 90 -3.31 -8.76 -9.56
N PHE A 91 -2.71 -7.67 -9.09
CA PHE A 91 -3.42 -6.44 -8.74
C PHE A 91 -3.63 -5.49 -9.93
N VAL A 92 -2.68 -5.45 -10.86
CA VAL A 92 -2.71 -4.67 -12.12
C VAL A 92 -2.55 -5.60 -13.31
#